data_AF-A0AB35IMT4-F1
#
_entry.id   AF-A0AB35IMT4-F1
#
_cell.length_a   1.000
_cell.length_b   1.000
_cell.length_c   1.000
_cell.angle_alpha   90.00
_cell.angle_beta   90.00
_cell.angle_gamma   90.00
#
_symmetry.space_group_name_H-M   'P 1'
#
loop_
_entity.id
_entity.type
_entity.pdbx_description
1 polymer ?
#
loop_
_entity_poly.entity_id
_entity_poly.type
_entity_poly.pdbx_seq_one_letter_code
_entity_poly.pdbx_strand_id
1 'polypeptide(L)'
;MLKIEKIKEEILNFNHANDALRCYLARVTTKQGNIDGCCRPNLRCEECLKVSFIDLLEEYKKPVKLTKFEYEYLKVAKKEGVNFIARDKINVLYGFEKRPKKRDLMWGSGGDCVRMFESIFKFVQWENEEPWNIDNILANCEVIENEKR
;
A
#
# COMPACT_ATOMS: atom_id res chain seq x y z
N MET A 1 7.89 0.38 6.15
CA MET A 1 7.65 -0.91 6.81
C MET A 1 6.36 -0.79 7.60
N LEU A 2 5.31 -1.53 7.18
CA LEU A 2 3.99 -1.51 7.81
C LEU A 2 4.08 -1.93 9.28
N LYS A 3 3.15 -1.47 10.14
CA LYS A 3 3.14 -1.92 11.54
C LYS A 3 3.03 -3.44 11.66
N ILE A 4 2.26 -4.07 10.77
CA ILE A 4 2.10 -5.53 10.76
C ILE A 4 3.43 -6.28 10.54
N GLU A 5 4.36 -5.73 9.74
CA GLU A 5 5.67 -6.35 9.50
C GLU A 5 6.54 -6.31 10.77
N LYS A 6 6.38 -5.31 11.64
CA LYS A 6 7.14 -5.21 12.90
C LYS A 6 6.73 -6.24 13.95
N ILE A 7 5.47 -6.67 13.91
CA ILE A 7 4.88 -7.60 14.90
C ILE A 7 4.69 -9.01 14.32
N LYS A 8 5.15 -9.25 13.08
CA LYS A 8 4.92 -10.50 12.34
C LYS A 8 5.52 -11.72 13.04
N GLU A 9 6.75 -11.62 13.52
CA GLU A 9 7.42 -12.73 14.22
C GLU A 9 6.74 -13.05 15.56
N GLU A 10 6.25 -12.02 16.26
CA GLU A 10 5.49 -12.16 17.51
C GLU A 10 4.14 -12.85 17.28
N ILE A 11 3.47 -12.58 16.14
CA ILE A 11 2.25 -13.28 15.73
C ILE A 11 2.55 -14.74 15.38
N LEU A 12 3.62 -15.03 14.62
CA LEU A 12 3.93 -16.38 14.14
C LEU A 12 4.36 -17.35 15.26
N ASN A 13 5.06 -16.86 16.28
CA ASN A 13 5.55 -17.67 17.39
C ASN A 13 4.55 -17.79 18.55
N PHE A 14 3.28 -17.43 18.32
CA PHE A 14 2.25 -17.44 19.35
C PHE A 14 1.86 -18.85 19.79
N ASN A 15 1.72 -19.03 21.11
CA ASN A 15 1.19 -20.24 21.73
C ASN A 15 0.05 -19.86 22.70
N HIS A 16 -1.07 -20.58 22.60
CA HIS A 16 -2.29 -20.43 23.41
C HIS A 16 -2.08 -20.53 24.93
N ALA A 17 -0.92 -20.98 25.39
CA ALA A 17 -0.58 -21.03 26.81
C ALA A 17 -0.46 -19.65 27.49
N ASN A 18 -0.38 -18.55 26.72
CA ASN A 18 -0.27 -17.20 27.25
C ASN A 18 -1.38 -16.28 26.68
N ASP A 19 -2.36 -15.91 27.51
CA ASP A 19 -3.37 -14.86 27.26
C ASP A 19 -2.77 -13.48 26.91
N ALA A 20 -1.44 -13.36 26.92
CA ALA A 20 -0.68 -12.15 26.71
C ALA A 20 -0.78 -11.56 25.30
N LEU A 21 -0.88 -12.34 24.21
CA LEU A 21 -0.89 -11.77 22.85
C LEU A 21 -2.19 -11.03 22.54
N ARG A 22 -3.35 -11.54 23.01
CA ARG A 22 -4.64 -10.83 22.90
C ARG A 22 -4.57 -9.45 23.56
N CYS A 23 -4.03 -9.39 24.76
CA CYS A 23 -3.85 -8.15 25.52
C CYS A 23 -2.72 -7.26 24.95
N TYR A 24 -1.66 -7.85 24.39
CA TYR A 24 -0.53 -7.14 23.81
C TYR A 24 -0.86 -6.53 22.44
N LEU A 25 -1.52 -7.27 21.54
CA LEU A 25 -1.99 -6.73 20.26
C LEU A 25 -3.00 -5.59 20.48
N ALA A 26 -3.85 -5.73 21.50
CA ALA A 26 -4.72 -4.66 21.94
C ALA A 26 -3.93 -3.44 22.47
N ARG A 27 -2.89 -3.61 23.32
CA ARG A 27 -1.98 -2.53 23.76
C ARG A 27 -1.31 -1.79 22.60
N VAL A 28 -0.73 -2.54 21.66
CA VAL A 28 0.05 -2.00 20.54
C VAL A 28 -0.83 -1.17 19.60
N THR A 29 -2.10 -1.52 19.49
CA THR A 29 -3.07 -0.83 18.63
C THR A 29 -3.83 0.30 19.35
N THR A 30 -4.11 0.19 20.67
CA THR A 30 -4.90 1.19 21.42
C THR A 30 -4.08 2.20 22.25
N LYS A 31 -2.75 2.06 22.35
CA LYS A 31 -1.85 2.96 23.13
C LYS A 31 -2.14 3.07 24.64
N GLN A 32 -2.78 2.09 25.28
CA GLN A 32 -3.04 2.14 26.73
C GLN A 32 -1.93 1.48 27.56
N GLY A 33 -1.45 2.20 28.58
CA GLY A 33 -0.30 1.80 29.40
C GLY A 33 -0.58 0.88 30.59
N ASN A 34 -1.84 0.59 30.93
CA ASN A 34 -2.19 -0.27 32.06
C ASN A 34 -3.30 -1.26 31.64
N ILE A 35 -3.16 -2.54 31.97
CA ILE A 35 -4.21 -3.55 31.72
C ILE A 35 -4.46 -4.32 33.01
N ASP A 36 -5.38 -3.82 33.82
CA ASP A 36 -6.25 -4.69 34.61
C ASP A 36 -7.55 -4.78 33.80
N GLY A 37 -7.70 -5.86 33.01
CA GLY A 37 -8.86 -6.09 32.14
C GLY A 37 -8.67 -5.68 30.67
N CYS A 38 -9.39 -6.37 29.78
CA CYS A 38 -9.32 -6.22 28.32
C CYS A 38 -9.34 -4.72 27.90
N CYS A 39 -8.51 -4.31 26.92
CA CYS A 39 -8.12 -2.91 26.67
C CYS A 39 -9.24 -1.88 26.44
N ARG A 40 -10.51 -2.29 26.35
CA ARG A 40 -11.66 -1.38 26.39
C ARG A 40 -12.70 -1.92 27.38
N PRO A 41 -13.23 -1.10 28.31
CA PRO A 41 -14.34 -1.50 29.16
C PRO A 41 -15.50 -2.02 28.28
N ASN A 42 -16.06 -3.17 28.63
CA ASN A 42 -17.20 -3.81 27.96
C ASN A 42 -16.96 -4.47 26.59
N LEU A 43 -15.72 -4.71 26.16
CA LEU A 43 -15.44 -5.44 24.92
C LEU A 43 -14.81 -6.82 25.21
N ARG A 44 -15.30 -7.88 24.55
CA ARG A 44 -14.67 -9.20 24.66
C ARG A 44 -13.31 -9.17 23.97
N CYS A 45 -12.35 -9.98 24.44
CA CYS A 45 -10.99 -9.93 23.89
C CYS A 45 -10.89 -10.36 22.41
N GLU A 46 -11.89 -11.08 21.89
CA GLU A 46 -12.06 -11.37 20.46
C GLU A 46 -12.43 -10.13 19.63
N GLU A 47 -13.31 -9.30 20.17
CA GLU A 47 -13.76 -8.06 19.54
C GLU A 47 -12.63 -7.03 19.56
N CYS A 48 -11.86 -6.96 20.65
CA CYS A 48 -10.68 -6.10 20.73
C CYS A 48 -9.62 -6.50 19.70
N LEU A 49 -9.34 -7.80 19.59
CA LEU A 49 -8.39 -8.34 18.62
C LEU A 49 -8.83 -8.05 17.16
N LYS A 50 -10.13 -8.17 16.86
CA LYS A 50 -10.67 -7.86 15.54
C LYS A 50 -10.47 -6.39 15.16
N VAL A 51 -10.72 -5.46 16.08
CA VAL A 51 -10.49 -4.03 15.86
C VAL A 51 -9.01 -3.74 15.62
N SER A 52 -8.13 -4.29 16.47
CA SER A 52 -6.67 -4.19 16.32
C SER A 52 -6.18 -4.68 14.95
N PHE A 53 -6.70 -5.80 14.45
CA PHE A 53 -6.36 -6.31 13.12
C PHE A 53 -6.92 -5.43 12.00
N ILE A 54 -8.14 -4.89 12.13
CA ILE A 54 -8.70 -3.95 11.15
C ILE A 54 -7.81 -2.71 11.04
N ASP A 55 -7.40 -2.12 12.16
CA ASP A 55 -6.51 -0.96 12.19
C ASP A 55 -5.14 -1.24 11.51
N LEU A 56 -4.63 -2.47 11.69
CA LEU A 56 -3.40 -2.92 11.02
C LEU A 56 -3.58 -3.19 9.53
N LEU A 57 -4.77 -3.68 9.14
CA LEU A 57 -5.13 -3.97 7.75
C LEU A 57 -5.48 -2.69 6.96
N GLU A 58 -5.94 -1.61 7.61
CA GLU A 58 -6.11 -0.31 6.96
C GLU A 58 -4.77 0.23 6.41
N GLU A 59 -3.65 -0.07 7.07
CA GLU A 59 -2.32 0.26 6.56
C GLU A 59 -1.88 -0.67 5.41
N TYR A 60 -2.45 -1.88 5.35
CA TYR A 60 -2.09 -2.86 4.34
C TYR A 60 -2.72 -2.51 2.99
N LYS A 61 -1.93 -1.88 2.12
CA LYS A 61 -2.25 -1.77 0.71
C LYS A 61 -1.87 -3.07 0.03
N LYS A 62 -2.83 -3.72 -0.64
CA LYS A 62 -2.58 -4.94 -1.41
C LYS A 62 -1.39 -4.70 -2.36
N PRO A 63 -0.38 -5.58 -2.39
CA PRO A 63 0.80 -5.38 -3.22
C PRO A 63 0.43 -5.24 -4.68
N VAL A 64 1.10 -4.32 -5.36
CA VAL A 64 0.92 -4.14 -6.80
C VAL A 64 1.72 -5.21 -7.52
N LYS A 65 1.06 -6.01 -8.35
CA LYS A 65 1.76 -6.99 -9.18
C LYS A 65 2.40 -6.29 -10.37
N LEU A 66 3.71 -6.44 -10.52
CA LEU A 66 4.48 -5.95 -11.67
C LEU A 66 5.16 -7.11 -12.37
N THR A 67 5.16 -7.08 -13.69
CA THR A 67 6.09 -7.90 -14.46
C THR A 67 7.53 -7.44 -14.22
N LYS A 68 8.51 -8.32 -14.45
CA LYS A 68 9.93 -7.93 -14.40
C LYS A 68 10.25 -6.72 -15.29
N PHE A 69 9.63 -6.65 -16.47
CA PHE A 69 9.77 -5.51 -17.38
C PHE A 69 9.23 -4.21 -16.77
N GLU A 70 8.00 -4.23 -16.25
CA GLU A 70 7.38 -3.07 -15.59
C GLU A 70 8.19 -2.57 -14.40
N TYR A 71 8.74 -3.49 -13.60
CA TYR A 71 9.58 -3.17 -12.46
C TYR A 71 10.88 -2.46 -12.88
N GLU A 72 11.61 -3.01 -13.87
CA GLU A 72 12.82 -2.37 -14.39
C GLU A 72 12.50 -1.02 -15.06
N TYR A 73 11.40 -0.94 -15.78
CA TYR A 73 10.95 0.29 -16.44
C TYR A 73 10.69 1.41 -15.42
N LEU A 74 9.98 1.13 -14.32
CA LEU A 74 9.76 2.12 -13.26
C LEU A 74 11.05 2.60 -12.61
N LYS A 75 12.03 1.71 -12.39
CA LYS A 75 13.34 2.09 -11.84
C LYS A 75 14.09 3.04 -12.75
N VAL A 76 14.04 2.82 -14.07
CA VAL A 76 14.65 3.73 -15.04
C VAL A 76 13.88 5.04 -15.10
N ALA A 77 12.56 5.01 -15.26
CA ALA A 77 11.72 6.21 -15.29
C ALA A 77 11.94 7.09 -14.04
N LYS A 78 12.09 6.48 -12.87
CA LYS A 78 12.41 7.18 -11.63
C LYS A 78 13.75 7.89 -11.66
N LYS A 79 14.79 7.26 -12.21
CA LYS A 79 16.12 7.89 -12.39
C LYS A 79 16.06 9.07 -13.36
N GLU A 80 15.19 9.00 -14.36
CA GLU A 80 14.93 10.08 -15.32
C GLU A 80 13.99 11.18 -14.78
N GLY A 81 13.65 11.15 -13.48
CA GLY A 81 12.88 12.21 -12.83
C GLY A 81 11.36 12.02 -12.81
N VAL A 82 10.84 10.88 -13.30
CA VAL A 82 9.41 10.56 -13.19
C VAL A 82 9.10 10.08 -11.76
N ASN A 83 8.20 10.77 -11.06
CA ASN A 83 7.85 10.46 -9.68
C ASN A 83 6.44 9.89 -9.52
N PHE A 84 5.55 10.22 -10.45
CA PHE A 84 4.15 9.81 -10.43
C PHE A 84 3.71 9.29 -11.79
N ILE A 85 2.76 8.36 -11.79
CA ILE A 85 2.08 7.89 -13.00
C ILE A 85 0.56 7.97 -12.82
N ALA A 86 -0.14 8.32 -13.89
CA ALA A 86 -1.59 8.35 -13.92
C ALA A 86 -2.09 8.13 -15.34
N ARG A 87 -3.31 7.59 -15.46
CA ARG A 87 -4.01 7.50 -16.74
C ARG A 87 -5.07 8.58 -16.84
N ASP A 88 -5.24 9.14 -18.02
CA ASP A 88 -6.34 10.04 -18.32
C ASP A 88 -7.64 9.27 -18.65
N LYS A 89 -8.71 10.00 -18.96
CA LYS A 89 -10.03 9.41 -19.24
C LYS A 89 -10.07 8.56 -20.52
N ILE A 90 -9.12 8.76 -21.44
CA ILE A 90 -8.99 7.98 -22.68
C ILE A 90 -7.94 6.86 -22.55
N ASN A 91 -7.57 6.52 -21.31
CA ASN A 91 -6.67 5.42 -20.95
C ASN A 91 -5.21 5.63 -21.39
N VAL A 92 -4.79 6.84 -21.71
CA VAL A 92 -3.38 7.14 -22.01
C VAL A 92 -2.61 7.29 -20.71
N LEU A 93 -1.47 6.60 -20.62
CA LEU A 93 -0.60 6.63 -19.44
C LEU A 93 0.44 7.74 -19.55
N TYR A 94 0.55 8.52 -18.46
CA TYR A 94 1.51 9.60 -18.33
C TYR A 94 2.36 9.46 -17.07
N GLY A 95 3.63 9.84 -17.21
CA GLY A 95 4.57 10.05 -16.12
C GLY A 95 4.73 11.54 -15.81
N PHE A 96 4.86 11.87 -14.53
CA PHE A 96 4.96 13.24 -14.03
C PHE A 96 6.11 13.37 -13.02
N GLU A 97 6.86 14.47 -13.11
CA GLU A 97 7.87 14.84 -12.11
C GLU A 97 7.21 15.31 -10.80
N LYS A 98 6.15 16.11 -10.89
CA LYS A 98 5.41 16.64 -9.73
C LYS A 98 4.07 15.95 -9.60
N ARG A 99 3.53 15.86 -8.38
CA ARG A 99 2.22 15.26 -8.11
C ARG A 99 1.15 15.95 -8.97
N PRO A 100 0.54 15.26 -9.95
CA PRO A 100 -0.49 15.88 -10.76
C PRO A 100 -1.81 15.95 -10.00
N LYS A 101 -2.66 16.90 -10.39
CA LYS A 101 -4.05 17.00 -9.93
C LYS A 101 -4.97 16.44 -11.01
N LYS A 102 -5.96 15.66 -10.58
CA LYS A 102 -7.02 15.18 -11.46
C LYS A 102 -7.89 16.35 -11.91
N ARG A 103 -8.26 16.37 -13.19
CA ARG A 103 -9.15 17.36 -13.82
C ARG A 103 -10.30 16.61 -14.52
N ASP A 104 -11.08 17.30 -15.35
CA ASP A 104 -12.27 16.69 -15.97
C ASP A 104 -11.96 15.54 -16.94
N LEU A 105 -10.84 15.64 -17.66
CA LEU A 105 -10.45 14.68 -18.71
C LEU A 105 -9.06 14.09 -18.52
N MET A 106 -8.19 14.74 -17.75
CA MET A 106 -6.78 14.39 -17.65
C MET A 106 -6.18 14.76 -16.29
N TRP A 107 -4.93 14.38 -16.09
CA TRP A 107 -4.10 14.77 -14.96
C TRP A 107 -3.17 15.91 -15.34
N GLY A 108 -2.98 16.89 -14.46
CA GLY A 108 -2.09 18.01 -14.73
C GLY A 108 -1.32 18.45 -13.49
N SER A 109 0.01 18.58 -13.63
CA SER A 109 0.94 19.02 -12.56
C SER A 109 1.38 20.48 -12.70
N GLY A 110 1.00 21.16 -13.79
CA GLY A 110 1.50 22.51 -14.12
C GLY A 110 2.95 22.51 -14.63
N GLY A 111 3.53 21.33 -14.89
CA GLY A 111 4.80 21.14 -15.57
C GLY A 111 4.69 20.03 -16.63
N ASP A 112 5.83 19.64 -17.20
CA ASP A 112 5.88 18.65 -18.26
C ASP A 112 5.43 17.26 -17.78
N CYS A 113 4.87 16.50 -18.71
CA CYS A 113 4.53 15.10 -18.53
C CYS A 113 5.05 14.30 -19.72
N VAL A 114 5.42 13.05 -19.46
CA VAL A 114 5.93 12.14 -20.49
C VAL A 114 4.90 11.06 -20.76
N ARG A 115 4.61 10.80 -22.04
CA ARG A 115 3.75 9.68 -22.41
C ARG A 115 4.53 8.37 -22.23
N MET A 116 3.90 7.39 -21.61
CA MET A 116 4.48 6.06 -21.36
C MET A 116 3.79 5.01 -22.26
N PHE A 117 4.31 3.78 -22.29
CA PHE A 117 3.66 2.70 -23.03
C PHE A 117 2.26 2.42 -22.49
N GLU A 118 1.25 2.33 -23.36
CA GLU A 118 -0.14 2.18 -22.92
C GLU A 118 -0.43 0.79 -22.34
N SER A 119 0.33 -0.25 -22.72
CA SER A 119 0.08 -1.65 -22.35
C SER A 119 0.57 -2.05 -20.96
N ILE A 120 1.30 -1.18 -20.26
CA ILE A 120 1.92 -1.46 -18.95
C ILE A 120 1.18 -0.78 -17.79
N PHE A 121 1.33 -1.31 -16.59
CA PHE A 121 0.70 -0.82 -15.35
C PHE A 121 -0.83 -0.80 -15.43
N LYS A 122 -1.44 -1.95 -15.73
CA LYS A 122 -2.90 -2.10 -15.87
C LYS A 122 -3.71 -1.73 -14.61
N PHE A 123 -3.05 -1.71 -13.45
CA PHE A 123 -3.65 -1.29 -12.18
C PHE A 123 -3.82 0.24 -12.06
N VAL A 124 -3.13 1.03 -12.90
CA VAL A 124 -3.29 2.48 -12.98
C VAL A 124 -4.50 2.75 -13.85
N GLN A 125 -5.56 3.30 -13.26
CA GLN A 125 -6.86 3.52 -13.91
C GLN A 125 -7.32 4.96 -13.73
N TRP A 126 -8.16 5.47 -14.65
CA TRP A 126 -8.73 6.80 -14.54
C TRP A 126 -9.54 6.95 -13.25
N GLU A 127 -10.21 5.89 -12.80
CA GLU A 127 -11.07 5.86 -11.62
C GLU A 127 -10.29 6.06 -10.31
N ASN A 128 -8.95 5.89 -10.32
CA ASN A 128 -8.14 6.14 -9.13
C ASN A 128 -8.29 7.61 -8.70
N GLU A 129 -8.54 7.82 -7.41
CA GLU A 129 -8.72 9.17 -6.84
C GLU A 129 -7.43 9.98 -6.85
N GLU A 130 -6.29 9.30 -6.76
CA GLU A 130 -4.96 9.87 -6.62
C GLU A 130 -3.99 9.25 -7.63
N PRO A 131 -2.96 9.99 -8.08
CA PRO A 131 -1.95 9.46 -8.96
C PRO A 131 -1.05 8.48 -8.20
N TRP A 132 -0.51 7.51 -8.90
CA TRP A 132 0.38 6.53 -8.29
C TRP A 132 1.78 7.12 -8.13
N ASN A 133 2.29 7.13 -6.90
CA ASN A 133 3.68 7.47 -6.63
C ASN A 133 4.58 6.25 -6.90
N ILE A 134 5.64 6.44 -7.68
CA ILE A 134 6.52 5.34 -8.09
C ILE A 134 7.27 4.73 -6.91
N ASP A 135 7.71 5.53 -5.92
CA ASP A 135 8.41 4.99 -4.74
C ASP A 135 7.48 4.08 -3.93
N ASN A 136 6.22 4.48 -3.79
CA ASN A 136 5.20 3.66 -3.12
C ASN A 136 4.91 2.36 -3.89
N ILE A 137 4.89 2.40 -5.23
CA ILE A 137 4.76 1.19 -6.04
C ILE A 137 5.96 0.28 -5.80
N LEU A 138 7.18 0.78 -6.01
CA LEU A 138 8.41 -0.01 -5.91
C LEU A 138 8.61 -0.61 -4.50
N ALA A 139 8.21 0.12 -3.46
CA ALA A 139 8.28 -0.35 -2.07
C ALA A 139 7.23 -1.43 -1.71
N ASN A 140 6.11 -1.51 -2.45
CA ASN A 140 4.99 -2.38 -2.13
C ASN A 140 4.57 -3.26 -3.33
N CYS A 141 5.49 -3.55 -4.26
CA CYS A 141 5.19 -4.39 -5.40
C CYS A 141 5.58 -5.86 -5.17
N GLU A 142 4.86 -6.75 -5.85
CA GLU A 142 5.23 -8.14 -6.03
C GLU A 142 5.68 -8.31 -7.48
N VAL A 143 6.94 -8.70 -7.70
CA VAL A 143 7.47 -8.92 -9.06
C VAL A 143 7.15 -10.34 -9.50
N ILE A 144 6.32 -10.47 -10.51
CA ILE A 144 5.96 -11.76 -11.12
C ILE A 144 6.82 -12.02 -12.36
N GLU A 145 7.23 -13.28 -12.55
CA GLU A 145 7.81 -13.69 -13.83
C GLU A 145 6.70 -13.69 -14.89
N ASN A 146 7.01 -13.17 -16.08
CA ASN A 146 6.09 -13.25 -17.20
C ASN A 146 5.78 -14.73 -17.46
N GLU A 147 4.50 -15.09 -17.53
CA GLU A 147 4.10 -16.38 -18.10
C GLU A 147 4.76 -16.48 -19.48
N LYS A 148 5.57 -17.53 -19.66
CA LYS A 148 6.18 -17.83 -20.97
C LYS A 148 5.03 -17.97 -21.97
N ARG A 149 4.96 -17.05 -22.92
CA ARG A 149 4.02 -17.08 -24.03
C ARG A 149 4.41 -18.19 -25.00
#